data_AF-A0A6C0L1W1-F1
#
_entry.id   AF-A0A6C0L1W1-F1
#
_cell.length_a   1.000
_cell.length_b   1.000
_cell.length_c   1.000
_cell.angle_alpha   90.00
_cell.angle_beta   90.00
_cell.angle_gamma   90.00
#
_symmetry.space_group_name_H-M   'P 1'
#
loop_
_entity.id
_entity.type
_entity.pdbx_description
1 polymer ?
#
loop_
_entity_poly.entity_id
_entity_poly.type
_entity_poly.pdbx_seq_one_letter_code
_entity_poly.pdbx_strand_id
1 'polypeptide(L)' 'MSDTENTPTPEPVKVDFLSSDVQVVVNIIDVASARGCFRPAEMKGVGEFYEKLLALLPKKEEKSE' A
#
# COMPACT_ATOMS: atom_id res chain seq x y z
N MET A 1 -42.10 -21.42 22.70
CA MET A 1 -41.56 -20.49 21.70
C MET A 1 -40.22 -20.05 22.25
N SER A 2 -39.15 -20.66 21.77
CA SER A 2 -37.78 -20.40 22.22
C SER A 2 -37.08 -19.80 21.02
N ASP A 3 -37.10 -18.48 20.92
CA ASP A 3 -36.41 -17.73 19.89
C ASP A 3 -34.91 -17.79 20.19
N THR A 4 -34.21 -18.64 19.46
CA THR A 4 -32.75 -18.71 19.46
C THR A 4 -32.22 -17.48 18.74
N GLU A 5 -31.68 -16.52 19.50
CA GLU A 5 -30.96 -15.37 18.96
C GLU A 5 -29.65 -15.84 18.31
N ASN A 6 -29.59 -15.76 16.97
CA ASN A 6 -28.37 -15.96 16.20
C ASN A 6 -27.67 -14.60 16.09
N THR A 7 -26.71 -14.35 16.99
CA THR A 7 -25.80 -13.22 16.86
C THR A 7 -24.68 -13.60 15.89
N PRO A 8 -24.53 -12.93 14.73
CA PRO A 8 -23.43 -13.24 13.81
C PRO A 8 -22.11 -12.77 14.43
N THR A 9 -21.24 -13.74 14.73
CA THR A 9 -19.84 -13.51 15.10
C THR A 9 -19.15 -12.72 13.97
N PRO A 10 -18.49 -11.59 14.25
CA PRO A 10 -17.77 -10.84 13.21
C PRO A 10 -16.58 -11.68 12.74
N GLU A 11 -16.66 -12.21 11.53
CA GLU A 11 -15.52 -12.86 10.89
C GLU A 11 -14.42 -11.81 10.66
N PRO A 12 -13.14 -12.14 10.92
CA PRO A 12 -12.03 -11.23 10.69
C PRO A 12 -11.98 -10.86 9.21
N VAL A 13 -12.18 -9.57 8.92
CA VAL A 13 -12.02 -9.02 7.56
C VAL A 13 -10.56 -9.20 7.16
N LYS A 14 -10.28 -10.19 6.31
CA LYS A 14 -8.99 -10.31 5.65
C LYS A 14 -8.85 -9.16 4.68
N VAL A 15 -7.96 -8.23 5.02
CA VAL A 15 -7.50 -7.20 4.08
C VAL A 15 -6.41 -7.84 3.24
N ASP A 16 -6.76 -8.23 2.03
CA ASP A 16 -5.78 -8.69 1.05
C ASP A 16 -5.03 -7.47 0.51
N PHE A 17 -3.73 -7.44 0.73
CA PHE A 17 -2.86 -6.36 0.25
C PHE A 17 -2.51 -6.63 -1.22
N LEU A 18 -3.07 -5.83 -2.12
CA LEU A 18 -2.96 -6.02 -3.57
C LEU A 18 -1.84 -5.15 -4.15
N SER A 19 -1.35 -5.53 -5.34
CA SER A 19 -0.37 -4.71 -6.08
C SER A 19 -0.88 -3.30 -6.40
N SER A 20 -2.20 -3.11 -6.52
CA SER A 20 -2.82 -1.80 -6.66
C SER A 20 -2.61 -0.91 -5.44
N ASP A 21 -2.63 -1.49 -4.23
CA ASP A 21 -2.44 -0.74 -3.00
C ASP A 21 -1.00 -0.24 -2.89
N VAL A 22 -0.03 -1.08 -3.25
CA VAL A 22 1.39 -0.70 -3.34
C VAL A 22 1.57 0.46 -4.30
N GLN A 23 0.93 0.42 -5.47
CA GLN A 23 1.01 1.51 -6.45
C GLN A 23 0.42 2.82 -5.91
N VAL A 24 -0.67 2.76 -5.15
CA VAL A 24 -1.26 3.94 -4.50
C VAL A 24 -0.30 4.53 -3.46
N VAL A 25 0.36 3.70 -2.65
CA VAL A 25 1.33 4.18 -1.65
C VAL A 25 2.54 4.85 -2.32
N VAL A 26 3.07 4.26 -3.39
CA VAL A 26 4.14 4.85 -4.22
C VAL A 26 3.73 6.24 -4.71
N ASN A 27 2.54 6.36 -5.31
CA ASN A 27 2.03 7.64 -5.81
C ASN A 27 1.88 8.71 -4.71
N ILE A 28 1.46 8.31 -3.50
CA ILE A 28 1.35 9.22 -2.35
C ILE A 28 2.74 9.73 -1.95
N ILE A 29 3.74 8.84 -1.88
CA ILE A 29 5.12 9.20 -1.55
C ILE A 29 5.67 10.18 -2.59
N ASP A 30 5.41 9.96 -3.88
CA ASP A 30 5.84 10.87 -4.95
C ASP A 30 5.26 12.28 -4.77
N VAL A 31 3.95 12.38 -4.57
CA VAL A 31 3.28 13.67 -4.38
C VAL A 31 3.77 14.38 -3.12
N ALA A 32 3.96 13.65 -2.01
CA ALA A 32 4.47 14.21 -0.77
C ALA A 32 5.93 14.68 -0.91
N SER A 33 6.76 13.91 -1.61
CA SER A 33 8.17 14.25 -1.86
C SER A 33 8.29 15.49 -2.74
N ALA A 34 7.54 15.57 -3.82
CA ALA A 34 7.51 16.72 -4.72
C ALA A 34 7.04 18.01 -4.02
N ARG A 35 6.19 17.88 -2.99
CA ARG A 35 5.70 19.01 -2.18
C ARG A 35 6.61 19.37 -1.01
N GLY A 36 7.72 18.66 -0.81
CA GLY A 36 8.64 18.90 0.30
C GLY A 36 8.04 18.55 1.66
N CYS A 37 7.13 17.57 1.73
CA CYS A 37 6.52 17.13 2.99
C CYS A 37 7.50 16.40 3.92
N PHE A 38 8.64 15.93 3.40
CA PHE A 38 9.66 15.23 4.18
C PHE A 38 10.89 16.11 4.40
N ARG A 39 11.46 16.02 5.60
CA ARG A 39 12.72 16.69 5.94
C ARG A 39 13.91 15.94 5.32
N PRO A 40 15.05 16.61 5.10
CA PRO A 40 16.25 15.97 4.52
C PRO A 40 16.70 14.71 5.27
N ALA A 41 16.60 14.70 6.60
CA ALA A 41 16.93 13.54 7.43
C ALA A 41 15.98 12.34 7.21
N GLU A 42 14.73 12.59 6.80
CA GLU A 42 13.70 11.58 6.57
C GLU A 42 13.77 11.02 5.14
N MET A 43 14.21 11.82 4.17
CA MET A 43 14.28 11.46 2.75
C MET A 43 15.08 10.18 2.48
N LYS A 44 16.12 9.90 3.27
CA LYS A 44 16.87 8.64 3.14
C LYS A 44 15.98 7.43 3.42
N GLY A 45 15.26 7.44 4.54
CA GLY A 45 14.35 6.34 4.91
C GLY A 45 13.15 6.24 3.97
N VAL A 46 12.61 7.38 3.54
CA VAL A 46 11.53 7.42 2.54
C VAL A 46 11.98 6.82 1.21
N GLY A 47 13.18 7.16 0.73
CA GLY A 47 13.75 6.58 -0.48
C GLY A 47 13.97 5.06 -0.38
N GLU A 48 14.56 4.59 0.72
CA GLU A 48 14.74 3.15 0.96
C GLU A 48 13.40 2.39 1.02
N PHE A 49 12.36 3.00 1.58
CA PHE A 49 11.02 2.41 1.62
C PHE A 49 10.37 2.40 0.24
N TYR A 50 10.48 3.51 -0.49
CA TYR A 50 9.97 3.66 -1.85
C TYR A 50 10.56 2.60 -2.79
N GLU A 51 11.89 2.36 -2.75
CA GLU A 51 12.55 1.32 -3.55
C GLU A 51 12.02 -0.09 -3.24
N LYS A 52 11.76 -0.39 -1.95
CA LYS A 52 11.18 -1.68 -1.55
C LYS A 52 9.76 -1.86 -2.09
N LEU A 53 8.94 -0.81 -2.05
CA LEU A 53 7.60 -0.84 -2.63
C LEU A 53 7.63 -1.05 -4.14
N LEU A 54 8.53 -0.37 -4.84
CA LEU A 54 8.73 -0.59 -6.28
C LEU A 54 9.18 -2.02 -6.60
N ALA A 55 10.00 -2.64 -5.75
CA ALA A 55 10.44 -4.02 -5.93
C ALA A 55 9.30 -5.05 -5.73
N LEU A 56 8.25 -4.70 -5.00
CA LEU A 56 7.05 -5.53 -4.83
C LEU A 56 6.07 -5.41 -6.01
N LEU A 57 6.16 -4.32 -6.77
CA LEU A 57 5.35 -4.16 -7.97
C LEU A 57 5.91 -5.04 -9.09
N PRO A 58 5.04 -5.72 -9.87
CA PRO A 58 5.50 -6.43 -11.05
C PRO A 58 6.20 -5.43 -11.96
N LYS A 59 7.48 -5.71 -12.29
CA LYS A 59 8.20 -4.93 -13.30
C LYS A 59 7.37 -4.99 -14.56
N LYS A 60 6.83 -3.85 -14.98
CA LYS A 60 6.16 -3.72 -16.27
C LYS A 60 7.23 -4.12 -17.29
N GLU A 61 7.06 -5.28 -17.93
CA GLU A 61 7.92 -5.66 -19.04
C GLU A 61 7.82 -4.53 -20.07
N GLU A 62 8.88 -3.74 -20.19
CA GLU A 62 9.06 -2.82 -21.31
C GLU A 62 9.06 -3.68 -22.56
N LYS A 63 7.91 -3.75 -23.21
CA LYS A 63 7.81 -4.35 -24.52
C LYS A 63 8.56 -3.41 -25.47
N SER A 64 9.83 -3.72 -25.71
CA SER A 64 10.62 -3.13 -26.78
C SER A 64 9.88 -3.39 -28.10
N GLU A 65 9.33 -2.34 -28.68
CA GLU A 65 8.82 -2.31 -30.07
C GLU A 65 9.93 -1.82 -30.99
#